data_AF-A0A0N9ZEJ0-F1
#
_entry.id   AF-A0A0N9ZEJ0-F1
#
_cell.length_a   1.000
_cell.length_b   1.000
_cell.length_c   1.000
_cell.angle_alpha   90.00
_cell.angle_beta   90.00
_cell.angle_gamma   90.00
#
_symmetry.space_group_name_H-M   'P 1'
#
loop_
_entity.id
_entity.type
_entity.pdbx_description
1 polymer ?
#
loop_
_entity_poly.entity_id
_entity_poly.type
_entity_poly.pdbx_seq_one_letter_code
_entity_poly.pdbx_strand_id
1 'polypeptide(L)'
;MVDLERRDAMRVLRKQACSVTAFVQKGGMMSTSGDGEDWVVYRDTLLVRADERAHFEATSMSVGAPHANDYDRFLSFELFGEHYLFTDMQARALNYLFICAVTGDPEQRGVQILVAAGSASLKLSYLFSSRKGWRDIVHPVSGRRGYYMLDPALVVTMRVGS
;
A
#
# COMPACT_ATOMS: atom_id res chain seq x y z
N MET A 1 -26.14 -8.37 7.54
CA MET A 1 -24.84 -7.97 6.97
C MET A 1 -23.75 -8.54 7.86
N VAL A 2 -22.78 -9.21 7.27
CA VAL A 2 -21.67 -9.90 7.96
C VAL A 2 -20.36 -9.36 7.41
N ASP A 3 -19.33 -9.34 8.23
CA ASP A 3 -18.02 -8.77 7.88
C ASP A 3 -17.01 -9.88 7.63
N LEU A 4 -16.18 -9.71 6.61
CA LEU A 4 -15.05 -10.60 6.35
C LEU A 4 -13.93 -10.33 7.36
N GLU A 5 -13.23 -11.39 7.77
CA GLU A 5 -11.95 -11.21 8.41
C GLU A 5 -10.95 -10.55 7.47
N ARG A 6 -10.03 -9.74 8.03
CA ARG A 6 -9.01 -9.00 7.27
C ARG A 6 -8.25 -9.88 6.29
N ARG A 7 -7.93 -11.12 6.69
CA ARG A 7 -7.20 -12.08 5.86
C ARG A 7 -7.97 -12.45 4.60
N ASP A 8 -9.27 -12.72 4.72
CA ASP A 8 -10.10 -13.16 3.61
C ASP A 8 -10.56 -11.99 2.73
N ALA A 9 -10.84 -10.83 3.33
CA ALA A 9 -11.03 -9.58 2.57
C ALA A 9 -9.84 -9.30 1.63
N MET A 10 -8.61 -9.43 2.14
CA MET A 10 -7.39 -9.26 1.33
C MET A 10 -7.22 -10.32 0.23
N ARG A 11 -7.71 -11.54 0.45
CA ARG A 11 -7.69 -12.60 -0.58
C ARG A 11 -8.69 -12.33 -1.68
N VAL A 12 -9.92 -11.94 -1.34
CA VAL A 12 -10.97 -11.59 -2.32
C VAL A 12 -10.52 -10.40 -3.18
N LEU A 13 -9.93 -9.36 -2.57
CA LEU A 13 -9.41 -8.20 -3.30
C LEU A 13 -8.34 -8.58 -4.34
N ARG A 14 -7.46 -9.54 -4.01
CA ARG A 14 -6.35 -9.97 -4.88
C ARG A 14 -6.76 -10.99 -5.95
N LYS A 15 -7.67 -11.91 -5.64
CA LYS A 15 -8.00 -13.05 -6.49
C LYS A 15 -9.33 -12.92 -7.24
N GLN A 16 -10.02 -11.77 -7.08
CA GLN A 16 -11.37 -11.50 -7.59
C GLN A 16 -12.48 -12.39 -7.00
N ALA A 17 -12.15 -13.59 -6.53
CA ALA A 17 -13.02 -14.47 -5.77
C ALA A 17 -12.20 -15.30 -4.78
N CYS A 18 -12.76 -15.63 -3.61
CA CYS A 18 -12.13 -16.53 -2.65
C CYS A 18 -13.18 -17.28 -1.81
N SER A 19 -12.90 -18.55 -1.51
CA SER A 19 -13.62 -19.29 -0.46
C SER A 19 -13.32 -18.66 0.90
N VAL A 20 -14.35 -18.48 1.71
CA VAL A 20 -14.28 -17.87 3.04
C VAL A 20 -14.79 -18.87 4.07
N THR A 21 -14.03 -19.01 5.16
CA THR A 21 -14.31 -20.00 6.21
C THR A 21 -15.11 -19.44 7.38
N ALA A 22 -15.16 -18.11 7.52
CA ALA A 22 -15.91 -17.45 8.59
C ALA A 22 -16.27 -16.00 8.27
N PHE A 23 -17.36 -15.54 8.90
CA PHE A 23 -17.78 -14.16 8.91
C PHE A 23 -18.00 -13.68 10.34
N VAL A 24 -17.84 -12.39 10.57
CA VAL A 24 -18.18 -11.73 11.84
C VAL A 24 -19.59 -11.14 11.73
N GLN A 25 -20.47 -11.47 12.67
CA GLN A 25 -21.81 -10.89 12.77
C GLN A 25 -21.98 -10.20 14.14
N LYS A 26 -22.86 -9.19 14.23
CA LYS A 26 -23.30 -8.66 15.53
C LYS A 26 -23.96 -9.81 16.32
N GLY A 27 -23.24 -10.33 17.32
CA GLY A 27 -23.65 -11.49 18.12
C GLY A 27 -22.68 -12.67 18.12
N GLY A 28 -21.64 -12.66 17.27
CA GLY A 28 -20.59 -13.70 17.28
C GLY A 28 -19.96 -13.99 15.92
N MET A 29 -19.06 -14.97 15.91
CA MET A 29 -18.42 -15.49 14.70
C MET A 29 -19.30 -16.59 14.09
N MET A 30 -19.52 -16.51 12.78
CA MET A 30 -20.26 -17.49 11.99
C MET A 30 -19.25 -18.26 11.15
N SER A 31 -19.12 -19.57 11.34
CA SER A 31 -18.31 -20.42 10.45
C SER A 31 -19.15 -20.90 9.27
N THR A 32 -18.54 -21.00 8.09
CA THR A 32 -19.19 -21.47 6.86
C THR A 32 -19.12 -22.99 6.69
N SER A 33 -18.52 -23.69 7.66
CA SER A 33 -18.30 -25.14 7.67
C SER A 33 -19.59 -25.93 7.99
N GLY A 34 -20.66 -25.68 7.23
CA GLY A 34 -21.92 -26.41 7.31
C GLY A 34 -22.25 -27.05 5.96
N ASP A 35 -22.17 -28.38 5.93
CA ASP A 35 -22.72 -29.28 4.89
C ASP A 35 -22.26 -29.08 3.43
N GLY A 36 -20.96 -28.89 3.25
CA GLY A 36 -20.27 -29.40 2.05
C GLY A 36 -20.06 -28.45 0.88
N GLU A 37 -20.37 -27.15 1.01
CA GLU A 37 -20.04 -26.17 -0.03
C GLU A 37 -19.32 -24.94 0.55
N ASP A 38 -18.11 -24.70 0.05
CA ASP A 38 -17.30 -23.54 0.38
C ASP A 38 -17.97 -22.26 -0.11
N TRP A 39 -18.20 -21.30 0.78
CA TRP A 39 -18.79 -20.01 0.42
C TRP A 39 -17.78 -19.17 -0.35
N VAL A 40 -17.97 -19.05 -1.67
CA VAL A 40 -17.14 -18.20 -2.54
C VAL A 40 -17.67 -16.77 -2.52
N VAL A 41 -16.83 -15.85 -2.04
CA VAL A 41 -17.12 -14.42 -2.07
C VAL A 41 -16.43 -13.78 -3.27
N TYR A 42 -17.20 -13.07 -4.08
CA TYR A 42 -16.72 -12.35 -5.26
C TYR A 42 -16.51 -10.87 -4.95
N ARG A 43 -15.47 -10.28 -5.52
CA ARG A 43 -15.07 -8.88 -5.25
C ARG A 43 -16.18 -7.87 -5.58
N ASP A 44 -16.94 -8.10 -6.64
CA ASP A 44 -18.04 -7.25 -7.10
C ASP A 44 -19.26 -7.27 -6.17
N THR A 45 -19.36 -8.26 -5.29
CA THR A 45 -20.42 -8.37 -4.27
C THR A 45 -20.04 -7.77 -2.92
N LEU A 46 -18.80 -7.27 -2.77
CA LEU A 46 -18.36 -6.60 -1.56
C LEU A 46 -19.00 -5.21 -1.45
N LEU A 47 -19.71 -4.98 -0.34
CA LEU A 47 -20.28 -3.68 0.01
C LEU A 47 -19.51 -3.09 1.18
N VAL A 48 -19.12 -1.81 1.06
CA VAL A 48 -18.57 -1.02 2.16
C VAL A 48 -19.72 -0.34 2.89
N ARG A 49 -19.76 -0.46 4.22
CA ARG A 49 -20.79 0.18 5.03
C ARG A 49 -20.66 1.71 4.96
N ALA A 50 -21.79 2.43 5.07
CA ALA A 50 -21.79 3.88 4.96
C ALA A 50 -20.97 4.57 6.07
N ASP A 51 -20.95 4.02 7.27
CA ASP A 51 -20.14 4.47 8.41
C ASP A 51 -18.65 4.22 8.20
N GLU A 52 -18.28 3.01 7.73
CA GLU A 52 -16.89 2.68 7.39
C GLU A 52 -16.38 3.54 6.22
N ARG A 53 -17.25 3.77 5.23
CA ARG A 53 -16.99 4.71 4.13
C ARG A 53 -16.80 6.12 4.68
N ALA A 54 -17.71 6.64 5.50
CA ALA A 54 -17.58 7.98 6.07
C ALA A 54 -16.32 8.13 6.94
N HIS A 55 -15.96 7.11 7.71
CA HIS A 55 -14.73 7.09 8.50
C HIS A 55 -13.49 7.11 7.60
N PHE A 56 -13.48 6.27 6.56
CA PHE A 56 -12.44 6.28 5.54
C PHE A 56 -12.35 7.66 4.90
N GLU A 57 -13.45 8.20 4.38
CA GLU A 57 -13.50 9.51 3.72
C GLU A 57 -13.03 10.65 4.65
N ALA A 58 -13.46 10.66 5.92
CA ALA A 58 -13.03 11.65 6.90
C ALA A 58 -11.53 11.57 7.24
N THR A 59 -10.97 10.36 7.21
CA THR A 59 -9.54 10.12 7.52
C THR A 59 -8.66 10.29 6.27
N SER A 60 -9.24 10.17 5.08
CA SER A 60 -8.52 9.91 3.82
C SER A 60 -8.72 10.97 2.75
N MET A 61 -9.80 11.74 2.78
CA MET A 61 -10.14 12.76 1.78
C MET A 61 -9.78 14.16 2.27
N SER A 62 -8.48 14.41 2.47
CA SER A 62 -7.95 15.73 2.13
C SER A 62 -7.83 15.74 0.61
N VAL A 63 -8.58 16.60 -0.06
CA VAL A 63 -8.55 16.75 -1.53
C VAL A 63 -7.10 16.98 -1.96
N GLY A 64 -6.51 16.01 -2.66
CA GLY A 64 -5.13 16.06 -3.16
C GLY A 64 -4.05 15.41 -2.29
N ALA A 65 -4.41 14.77 -1.16
CA ALA A 65 -3.46 13.97 -0.38
C ALA A 65 -3.33 12.54 -0.96
N PRO A 66 -2.12 12.08 -1.29
CA PRO A 66 -1.91 10.70 -1.73
C PRO A 66 -2.33 9.68 -0.71
N HIS A 67 -3.03 8.67 -1.21
CA HIS A 67 -3.61 7.65 -0.37
C HIS A 67 -2.58 6.56 -0.04
N ALA A 68 -2.58 6.02 1.19
CA ALA A 68 -1.65 4.96 1.62
C ALA A 68 -1.73 3.70 0.73
N ASN A 69 -2.89 3.46 0.14
CA ASN A 69 -3.13 2.35 -0.80
C ASN A 69 -2.95 2.71 -2.28
N ASP A 70 -2.62 3.97 -2.61
CA ASP A 70 -2.40 4.43 -3.99
C ASP A 70 -0.92 4.29 -4.41
N TYR A 71 -0.42 3.06 -4.28
CA TYR A 71 0.95 2.71 -4.67
C TYR A 71 1.04 2.15 -6.09
N ASP A 72 -0.07 1.94 -6.79
CA ASP A 72 -0.09 1.34 -8.13
C ASP A 72 0.71 2.18 -9.15
N ARG A 73 0.68 3.51 -9.03
CA ARG A 73 1.51 4.44 -9.80
C ARG A 73 3.03 4.27 -9.60
N PHE A 74 3.44 3.60 -8.52
CA PHE A 74 4.86 3.28 -8.28
C PHE A 74 5.23 1.87 -8.73
N LEU A 75 4.29 1.06 -9.24
CA LEU A 75 4.60 -0.23 -9.83
C LEU A 75 5.37 -0.06 -11.15
N SER A 76 5.01 0.95 -11.94
CA SER A 76 5.61 1.25 -13.24
C SER A 76 5.51 2.75 -13.53
N PHE A 77 6.61 3.42 -13.84
CA PHE A 77 6.60 4.83 -14.23
C PHE A 77 7.85 5.23 -15.00
N GLU A 78 7.77 6.36 -15.70
CA GLU A 78 8.91 6.98 -16.37
C GLU A 78 9.41 8.20 -15.60
N LEU A 79 10.72 8.35 -15.49
CA LEU A 79 11.36 9.54 -14.94
C LEU A 79 12.66 9.80 -15.70
N PHE A 80 12.84 11.02 -16.20
CA PHE A 80 14.02 11.42 -17.00
C PHE A 80 14.31 10.51 -18.22
N GLY A 81 13.26 9.94 -18.83
CA GLY A 81 13.39 9.03 -19.98
C GLY A 81 13.76 7.59 -19.60
N GLU A 82 13.91 7.29 -18.31
CA GLU A 82 14.14 5.94 -17.79
C GLU A 82 12.83 5.33 -17.27
N HIS A 83 12.60 4.07 -17.63
CA HIS A 83 11.41 3.33 -17.20
C HIS A 83 11.72 2.48 -15.96
N TYR A 84 11.03 2.78 -14.87
CA TYR A 84 11.16 2.08 -13.60
C TYR A 84 10.05 1.06 -13.42
N LEU A 85 10.41 -0.14 -12.95
CA LEU A 85 9.49 -1.22 -12.62
C LEU A 85 9.78 -1.76 -11.22
N PHE A 86 8.79 -1.76 -10.34
CA PHE A 86 8.93 -2.17 -8.94
C PHE A 86 7.98 -3.29 -8.56
N THR A 87 8.34 -4.06 -7.53
CA THR A 87 7.40 -5.00 -6.90
C THR A 87 6.41 -4.25 -6.03
N ASP A 88 5.29 -4.88 -5.69
CA ASP A 88 4.29 -4.33 -4.76
C ASP A 88 4.91 -3.85 -3.43
N MET A 89 5.84 -4.61 -2.85
CA MET A 89 6.54 -4.20 -1.61
C MET A 89 7.42 -2.97 -1.82
N GLN A 90 8.11 -2.88 -2.97
CA GLN A 90 8.93 -1.72 -3.32
C GLN A 90 8.06 -0.49 -3.60
N ALA A 91 6.95 -0.66 -4.31
CA ALA A 91 6.00 0.41 -4.61
C ALA A 91 5.35 1.00 -3.34
N ARG A 92 5.01 0.16 -2.35
CA ARG A 92 4.55 0.63 -1.03
C ARG A 92 5.59 1.47 -0.30
N ALA A 93 6.87 1.09 -0.38
CA ALA A 93 7.96 1.88 0.20
C ALA A 93 8.06 3.26 -0.45
N LEU A 94 7.95 3.32 -1.78
CA LEU A 94 7.97 4.58 -2.54
C LEU A 94 6.72 5.43 -2.24
N ASN A 95 5.54 4.83 -2.15
CA ASN A 95 4.31 5.55 -1.78
C ASN A 95 4.38 6.13 -0.38
N TYR A 96 4.94 5.38 0.59
CA TYR A 96 5.17 5.91 1.94
C TYR A 96 6.07 7.16 1.91
N LEU A 97 7.22 7.07 1.23
CA LEU A 97 8.13 8.21 1.07
C LEU A 97 7.46 9.40 0.36
N PHE A 98 6.63 9.14 -0.65
CA PHE A 98 5.87 10.16 -1.35
C PHE A 98 4.89 10.88 -0.43
N ILE A 99 4.09 10.13 0.33
CA ILE A 99 3.13 10.68 1.30
C ILE A 99 3.87 11.58 2.29
N CYS A 100 4.94 11.07 2.90
CA CYS A 100 5.81 11.82 3.81
C CYS A 100 6.35 13.12 3.17
N ALA A 101 6.79 13.07 1.91
CA ALA A 101 7.29 14.24 1.21
C ALA A 101 6.21 15.31 0.98
N VAL A 102 4.99 14.93 0.59
CA VAL A 102 3.93 15.90 0.33
C VAL A 102 3.22 16.41 1.60
N THR A 103 3.32 15.68 2.71
CA THR A 103 2.79 16.10 4.01
C THR A 103 3.79 16.93 4.84
N GLY A 104 5.01 17.15 4.32
CA GLY A 104 5.99 18.05 4.91
C GLY A 104 7.05 17.38 5.80
N ASP A 105 7.12 16.05 5.83
CA ASP A 105 8.17 15.29 6.53
C ASP A 105 8.93 14.35 5.56
N PRO A 106 9.69 14.87 4.58
CA PRO A 106 10.28 14.07 3.50
C PRO A 106 11.38 13.10 3.94
N GLU A 107 11.98 13.30 5.11
CA GLU A 107 13.16 12.56 5.55
C GLU A 107 12.78 11.44 6.53
N GLN A 108 12.83 10.19 6.09
CA GLN A 108 12.31 9.06 6.85
C GLN A 108 13.40 8.07 7.25
N ARG A 109 13.30 7.48 8.45
CA ARG A 109 14.23 6.40 8.85
C ARG A 109 13.98 5.17 7.99
N GLY A 110 15.06 4.50 7.58
CA GLY A 110 14.98 3.24 6.84
C GLY A 110 14.05 2.20 7.46
N VAL A 111 14.03 2.10 8.80
CA VAL A 111 13.14 1.18 9.54
C VAL A 111 11.66 1.51 9.31
N GLN A 112 11.28 2.79 9.31
CA GLN A 112 9.88 3.20 9.09
C GLN A 112 9.43 2.86 7.66
N ILE A 113 10.31 3.09 6.68
CA ILE A 113 10.05 2.75 5.28
C ILE A 113 9.85 1.24 5.11
N LEU A 114 10.70 0.42 5.75
CA LEU A 114 10.60 -1.04 5.71
C LEU A 114 9.30 -1.55 6.35
N VAL A 115 8.89 -0.96 7.48
CA VAL A 115 7.63 -1.29 8.16
C VAL A 115 6.43 -0.93 7.27
N ALA A 116 6.42 0.26 6.68
CA ALA A 116 5.35 0.69 5.77
C ALA A 116 5.26 -0.18 4.51
N ALA A 117 6.40 -0.66 4.02
CA ALA A 117 6.46 -1.60 2.90
C ALA A 117 5.95 -3.01 3.27
N GLY A 118 5.88 -3.34 4.56
CA GLY A 118 5.67 -4.72 5.02
C GLY A 118 6.86 -5.63 4.74
N SER A 119 8.08 -5.08 4.73
CA SER A 119 9.30 -5.82 4.44
C SER A 119 9.94 -6.37 5.71
N ALA A 120 10.38 -7.65 5.66
CA ALA A 120 11.23 -8.25 6.68
C ALA A 120 12.74 -7.95 6.48
N SER A 121 13.09 -7.12 5.48
CA SER A 121 14.49 -6.80 5.18
C SER A 121 15.14 -6.00 6.31
N LEU A 122 16.42 -6.26 6.58
CA LEU A 122 17.19 -5.52 7.60
C LEU A 122 17.66 -4.14 7.14
N LYS A 123 17.74 -3.91 5.82
CA LYS A 123 18.25 -2.68 5.22
C LYS A 123 17.43 -2.31 3.99
N LEU A 124 17.28 -1.01 3.75
CA LEU A 124 16.58 -0.50 2.58
C LEU A 124 17.24 -0.96 1.27
N SER A 125 18.57 -1.05 1.25
CA SER A 125 19.32 -1.56 0.10
C SER A 125 18.99 -3.02 -0.26
N TYR A 126 18.55 -3.83 0.70
CA TYR A 126 18.12 -5.20 0.43
C TYR A 126 16.73 -5.23 -0.19
N LEU A 127 15.81 -4.38 0.27
CA LEU A 127 14.47 -4.23 -0.33
C LEU A 127 14.54 -3.90 -1.82
N PHE A 128 15.46 -3.02 -2.22
CA PHE A 128 15.62 -2.59 -3.62
C PHE A 128 16.74 -3.30 -4.38
N SER A 129 17.34 -4.35 -3.81
CA SER A 129 18.51 -5.03 -4.40
C SER A 129 18.29 -5.55 -5.82
N SER A 130 17.05 -5.92 -6.16
CA SER A 130 16.68 -6.41 -7.50
C SER A 130 16.54 -5.32 -8.57
N ARG A 131 16.57 -4.03 -8.19
CA ARG A 131 16.31 -2.91 -9.11
C ARG A 131 17.55 -2.03 -9.24
N LYS A 132 18.26 -2.15 -10.36
CA LYS A 132 19.35 -1.21 -10.68
C LYS A 132 18.76 0.20 -10.83
N GLY A 133 19.49 1.23 -10.37
CA GLY A 133 19.05 2.63 -10.45
C GLY A 133 18.06 3.09 -9.38
N TRP A 134 17.67 2.25 -8.40
CA TRP A 134 16.77 2.69 -7.32
C TRP A 134 17.33 3.85 -6.48
N ARG A 135 18.66 3.97 -6.44
CA ARG A 135 19.36 5.07 -5.75
C ARG A 135 19.26 6.40 -6.46
N ASP A 136 18.80 6.41 -7.71
CA ASP A 136 18.58 7.64 -8.46
C ASP A 136 17.27 8.31 -8.03
N ILE A 137 16.37 7.55 -7.39
CA ILE A 137 15.05 8.01 -6.94
C ILE A 137 14.85 7.97 -5.42
N VAL A 138 15.72 7.29 -4.66
CA VAL A 138 15.70 7.26 -3.19
C VAL A 138 17.10 7.56 -2.67
N HIS A 139 17.24 8.72 -2.04
CA HIS A 139 18.52 9.29 -1.64
C HIS A 139 18.74 9.16 -0.14
N PRO A 140 19.96 8.85 0.33
CA PRO A 140 20.32 9.03 1.72
C PRO A 140 20.32 10.53 2.06
N VAL A 141 19.86 10.88 3.26
CA VAL A 141 19.86 12.28 3.72
C VAL A 141 21.24 12.68 4.23
N SER A 142 21.78 13.76 3.67
CA SER A 142 23.06 14.34 4.08
C SER A 142 23.05 14.71 5.57
N GLY A 143 24.07 14.29 6.31
CA GLY A 143 24.18 14.56 7.76
C GLY A 143 23.27 13.72 8.66
N ARG A 144 22.38 12.88 8.11
CA ARG A 144 21.46 12.01 8.88
C ARG A 144 21.59 10.55 8.47
N ARG A 145 22.49 9.84 9.15
CA ARG A 145 22.74 8.41 8.87
C ARG A 145 21.46 7.58 9.01
N GLY A 146 21.16 6.79 7.99
CA GLY A 146 20.01 5.86 7.98
C GLY A 146 18.66 6.52 7.67
N TYR A 147 18.66 7.81 7.33
CA TYR A 147 17.51 8.51 6.78
C TYR A 147 17.58 8.51 5.26
N TYR A 148 16.40 8.43 4.65
CA TYR A 148 16.21 8.43 3.22
C TYR A 148 15.07 9.36 2.85
N MET A 149 15.11 9.90 1.64
CA MET A 149 14.05 10.71 1.06
C MET A 149 13.83 10.32 -0.40
N LEU A 150 12.63 10.59 -0.92
CA LEU A 150 12.35 10.44 -2.34
C LEU A 150 13.02 11.55 -3.14
N ASP A 151 13.41 11.27 -4.37
CA ASP A 151 13.88 12.30 -5.29
C ASP A 151 12.80 13.38 -5.52
N PRO A 152 13.12 14.66 -5.35
CA PRO A 152 12.14 15.73 -5.50
C PRO A 152 11.47 15.79 -6.88
N ALA A 153 12.18 15.43 -7.95
CA ALA A 153 11.57 15.41 -9.29
C ALA A 153 10.51 14.31 -9.39
N LEU A 154 10.77 13.14 -8.78
CA LEU A 154 9.77 12.09 -8.69
C LEU A 154 8.54 12.54 -7.88
N VAL A 155 8.73 13.29 -6.80
CA VAL A 155 7.61 13.87 -6.02
C VAL A 155 6.78 14.82 -6.88
N VAL A 156 7.41 15.67 -7.70
CA VAL A 156 6.68 16.57 -8.60
C VAL A 156 5.91 15.80 -9.66
N THR A 157 6.55 14.88 -10.36
CA THR A 157 5.93 14.05 -11.41
C THR A 157 4.70 13.30 -10.88
N MET A 158 4.84 12.65 -9.72
CA MET A 158 3.78 11.83 -9.14
C MET A 158 2.62 12.63 -8.55
N ARG A 159 2.80 13.94 -8.33
CA ARG A 159 1.75 14.84 -7.86
C ARG A 159 0.89 15.41 -8.99
N VAL A 160 1.48 15.61 -10.16
CA VAL A 160 0.80 16.21 -11.32
C VAL A 160 -0.03 15.17 -12.08
N GLY A 161 0.23 13.88 -11.87
CA GLY A 161 -0.44 12.79 -12.59
C GLY A 161 0.15 12.65 -13.98
N SER A 162 0.75 11.48 -14.25
CA SER A 162 1.26 11.11 -15.57
C SER A 162 0.13 10.63 -16.48
#